data_AF-A0A1V9F0E0-F1
#
_entry.id   AF-A0A1V9F0E0-F1
#
_cell.length_a   1.000
_cell.length_b   1.000
_cell.length_c   1.000
_cell.angle_alpha   90.00
_cell.angle_beta   90.00
_cell.angle_gamma   90.00
#
_symmetry.space_group_name_H-M   'P 1'
#
loop_
_entity.id
_entity.type
_entity.pdbx_description
1 polymer ?
#
loop_
_entity_poly.entity_id
_entity_poly.type
_entity_poly.pdbx_seq_one_letter_code
_entity_poly.pdbx_strand_id
1 'polypeptide(L)'
;MLGYLLVSMYELKQFLQIVLWIAIPGTVIAFLVTTFFHYKRKKRSAEGAEPAYMEGGGFHTVVAADPNGGNSQMPDWLASGTNPDNQPLIKKYEQEVRRYRENYATLEQDFRELEGKYSDLLNKAYSTEKQNDDANARLLLEINGYKLKVTQLQQALENAQTNAKLIDGEQQIPEALAQSQAQVQQLQESVRQLQDKLRAQQELKEKSAAEVTRLENLMKNMEYSSKSAQSETAEMQRYFAKQVDELGVQYKSEKADLSMQLQQLQKTIQQLKDENVTLQQQVQTSGEQKQGSYEQQIKELQGLLTQAEEEKTTLKTKITDQTYLQDVLQEKKLQIEFLQNQLEQRIKTFREIEKEAADKTVQVQQTQTQKENYEREIHAMKEELHQQREEVAAWQQAVERSRDENRQHQESLRSKTGHIENLERNLHEVQQQQAVLQLVLDDKQNMITSLQESLNREQQKTKDLEGKLITNNQLLSKIYGDLSKSLSNPPAAQQNGIKVNGGGNNGTNGHTINGNGFNLAGQH
;
A
#
# COMPACT_ATOMS: atom_id res chain seq x y z
N MET A 1 45.43 21.63 65.88
CA MET A 1 44.91 20.26 65.68
C MET A 1 43.73 20.23 64.70
N LEU A 2 42.58 20.85 64.99
CA LEU A 2 41.38 20.75 64.12
C LEU A 2 41.53 21.29 62.68
N GLY A 3 42.36 22.30 62.43
CA GLY A 3 42.56 22.87 61.09
C GLY A 3 43.11 21.88 60.04
N TYR A 4 43.97 20.94 60.44
CA TYR A 4 44.56 19.96 59.52
C TYR A 4 43.53 18.93 59.00
N LEU A 5 42.48 18.63 59.77
CA LEU A 5 41.40 17.73 59.34
C LEU A 5 40.46 18.38 58.30
N LEU A 6 40.26 19.70 58.39
CA LEU A 6 39.43 20.44 57.43
C LEU A 6 40.12 20.60 56.07
N VAL A 7 41.44 20.81 56.05
CA VAL A 7 42.24 20.82 54.81
C VAL A 7 42.17 19.44 54.14
N SER A 8 42.36 18.36 54.91
CA SER A 8 42.28 16.99 54.40
C SER A 8 40.91 16.65 53.77
N MET A 9 39.79 17.11 54.34
CA MET A 9 38.46 16.90 53.74
C MET A 9 38.26 17.66 52.43
N TYR A 10 38.85 18.84 52.27
CA TYR A 10 38.78 19.60 51.03
C TYR A 10 39.62 18.95 49.92
N GLU A 11 40.84 18.53 50.25
CA GLU A 11 41.73 17.78 49.34
C GLU A 11 41.11 16.43 48.94
N LEU A 12 40.51 15.70 49.88
CA LEU A 12 39.79 14.45 49.59
C LEU A 12 38.64 14.67 48.59
N LYS A 13 37.88 15.77 48.74
CA LYS A 13 36.79 16.11 47.82
C LYS A 13 37.32 16.45 46.42
N GLN A 14 38.40 17.22 46.32
CA GLN A 14 39.03 17.52 45.02
C GLN A 14 39.59 16.24 44.37
N PHE A 15 40.27 15.38 45.13
CA PHE A 15 40.76 14.09 44.64
C PHE A 15 39.61 13.21 44.12
N LEU A 16 38.52 13.06 44.89
CA LEU A 16 37.36 12.30 44.46
C LEU A 16 36.71 12.88 43.19
N GLN A 17 36.66 14.20 43.07
CA GLN A 17 36.14 14.88 41.89
C GLN A 17 37.02 14.63 40.65
N ILE A 18 38.35 14.69 40.78
CA ILE A 18 39.30 14.38 39.69
C ILE A 18 39.19 12.90 39.28
N VAL A 19 39.16 11.98 40.25
CA VAL A 19 38.98 10.55 40.00
C VAL A 19 37.66 10.27 39.28
N LEU A 20 36.56 10.88 39.71
CA LEU A 20 35.25 10.71 39.08
C LEU A 20 35.24 11.24 37.63
N TRP A 21 35.88 12.40 37.38
CA TRP A 21 36.02 12.99 36.06
C TRP A 21 36.85 12.16 35.08
N ILE A 22 37.78 11.33 35.57
CA ILE A 22 38.56 10.39 34.74
C ILE A 22 37.82 9.05 34.59
N ALA A 23 37.16 8.57 35.66
CA ALA A 23 36.49 7.28 35.68
C ALA A 23 35.26 7.23 34.75
N ILE A 24 34.43 8.28 34.71
CA ILE A 24 33.21 8.28 33.90
C ILE A 24 33.51 8.21 32.39
N PRO A 25 34.43 9.01 31.80
CA PRO A 25 34.85 8.81 30.40
C PRO A 25 35.48 7.44 30.17
N GLY A 26 36.29 6.95 31.13
CA GLY A 26 36.92 5.62 31.05
C GLY A 26 35.91 4.48 30.93
N THR A 27 34.85 4.48 31.75
CA THR A 27 33.81 3.44 31.69
C THR A 27 32.96 3.54 30.42
N VAL A 28 32.64 4.75 29.94
CA VAL A 28 31.92 4.95 28.67
C VAL A 28 32.75 4.45 27.49
N ILE A 29 34.05 4.78 27.43
CA ILE A 29 34.94 4.28 26.37
C ILE A 29 35.08 2.75 26.45
N ALA A 30 35.25 2.19 27.65
CA ALA A 30 35.30 0.74 27.83
C ALA A 30 34.02 0.06 27.34
N PHE A 31 32.83 0.60 27.68
CA PHE A 31 31.56 0.06 27.25
C PHE A 31 31.41 0.12 25.71
N LEU A 32 31.74 1.26 25.09
CA LEU A 32 31.73 1.42 23.63
C LEU A 32 32.71 0.43 22.94
N VAL A 33 33.91 0.25 23.47
CA VAL A 33 34.89 -0.72 22.94
C VAL A 33 34.36 -2.15 23.09
N THR A 34 33.77 -2.50 24.22
CA THR A 34 33.21 -3.85 24.45
C THR A 34 32.02 -4.12 23.54
N THR A 35 31.09 -3.16 23.39
CA THR A 35 29.97 -3.23 22.45
C THR A 35 30.45 -3.32 21.01
N PHE A 36 31.47 -2.54 20.61
CA PHE A 36 32.06 -2.60 19.27
C PHE A 36 32.75 -3.94 19.00
N PHE A 37 33.50 -4.49 19.95
CA PHE A 37 34.09 -5.83 19.82
C PHE A 37 33.01 -6.91 19.75
N HIS A 38 31.95 -6.80 20.55
CA HIS A 38 30.85 -7.77 20.51
C HIS A 38 30.06 -7.69 19.19
N TYR A 39 29.83 -6.49 18.67
CA TYR A 39 29.21 -6.26 17.36
C TYR A 39 30.10 -6.76 16.22
N LYS A 40 31.41 -6.46 16.24
CA LYS A 40 32.38 -6.94 15.25
C LYS A 40 32.57 -8.46 15.30
N ARG A 41 32.50 -9.07 16.49
CA ARG A 41 32.50 -10.53 16.67
C ARG A 41 31.21 -11.14 16.12
N LYS A 42 30.03 -10.59 16.46
CA LYS A 42 28.73 -11.04 15.92
C LYS A 42 28.68 -10.91 14.39
N LYS A 43 29.19 -9.81 13.83
CA LYS A 43 29.27 -9.57 12.38
C LYS A 43 30.21 -10.58 11.69
N ARG A 44 31.40 -10.86 12.26
CA ARG A 44 32.29 -11.93 11.73
C ARG A 44 31.67 -13.32 11.82
N SER A 45 30.92 -13.63 12.88
CA SER A 45 30.17 -14.88 13.00
C SER A 45 28.99 -14.97 12.03
N ALA A 46 28.44 -13.85 11.56
CA ALA A 46 27.34 -13.80 10.60
C ALA A 46 27.80 -13.78 9.13
N GLU A 47 29.00 -13.26 8.82
CA GLU A 47 29.45 -13.00 7.44
C GLU A 47 30.66 -13.82 6.97
N GLY A 48 31.36 -14.57 7.84
CA GLY A 48 32.68 -15.10 7.47
C GLY A 48 33.22 -16.26 8.29
N ALA A 49 32.36 -17.20 8.69
CA ALA A 49 32.76 -18.46 9.30
C ALA A 49 32.15 -19.65 8.55
N GLU A 50 32.48 -19.80 7.26
CA GLU A 50 32.63 -21.17 6.76
C GLU A 50 33.72 -21.84 7.63
N PRO A 51 33.42 -22.97 8.29
CA PRO A 51 34.48 -23.73 8.93
C PRO A 51 35.41 -24.23 7.83
N ALA A 52 36.69 -23.86 7.92
CA ALA A 52 37.72 -24.45 7.09
C ALA A 52 37.59 -25.97 7.20
N TYR A 53 37.29 -26.63 6.08
CA TYR A 53 36.96 -28.04 6.04
C TYR A 53 38.09 -28.85 6.69
N MET A 54 37.75 -29.63 7.71
CA MET A 54 38.49 -30.85 8.02
C MET A 54 38.18 -31.86 6.91
N GLU A 55 38.84 -31.65 5.77
CA GLU A 55 38.84 -32.53 4.61
C GLU A 55 39.44 -33.87 5.02
N GLY A 56 38.58 -34.84 5.37
CA GLY A 56 39.00 -36.17 5.82
C GLY A 56 37.99 -36.92 6.70
N GLY A 57 37.03 -36.23 7.34
CA GLY A 57 35.97 -36.86 8.13
C GLY A 57 34.61 -36.77 7.43
N GLY A 58 34.13 -37.88 6.87
CA GLY A 58 32.83 -37.96 6.19
C GLY A 58 31.65 -37.76 7.13
N PHE A 59 31.30 -36.50 7.41
CA PHE A 59 30.12 -36.14 8.17
C PHE A 59 28.93 -36.00 7.21
N HIS A 60 28.02 -36.97 7.23
CA HIS A 60 26.76 -36.87 6.50
C HIS A 60 25.87 -35.81 7.15
N THR A 61 26.05 -34.55 6.75
CA THR A 61 25.02 -33.52 6.93
C THR A 61 23.76 -34.00 6.22
N VAL A 62 22.75 -34.38 7.00
CA VAL A 62 21.42 -34.72 6.48
C VAL A 62 20.77 -33.42 6.02
N VAL A 63 21.12 -33.00 4.80
CA VAL A 63 20.46 -31.88 4.12
C VAL A 63 19.01 -32.26 3.91
N ALA A 64 18.12 -31.56 4.60
CA ALA A 64 16.70 -31.78 4.47
C ALA A 64 16.19 -31.28 3.10
N ALA A 65 15.41 -32.14 2.44
CA ALA A 65 14.52 -31.81 1.32
C ALA A 65 15.17 -31.29 0.03
N ASP A 66 15.75 -32.22 -0.74
CA ASP A 66 15.56 -32.19 -2.20
C ASP A 66 14.09 -32.66 -2.48
N PRO A 67 13.24 -31.90 -3.20
CA PRO A 67 11.82 -32.25 -3.34
C PRO A 67 11.53 -33.50 -4.19
N ASN A 68 12.56 -34.15 -4.73
CA ASN A 68 12.42 -35.19 -5.75
C ASN A 68 12.38 -36.62 -5.16
N GLY A 69 11.31 -36.94 -4.41
CA GLY A 69 10.78 -38.31 -4.23
C GLY A 69 11.66 -39.38 -3.55
N GLY A 70 12.90 -39.07 -3.18
CA GLY A 70 13.80 -39.99 -2.50
C GLY A 70 13.28 -40.39 -1.12
N ASN A 71 13.12 -41.69 -0.88
CA ASN A 71 12.53 -42.24 0.34
C ASN A 71 13.47 -42.06 1.55
N SER A 72 13.52 -40.86 2.12
CA SER A 72 14.28 -40.53 3.32
C SER A 72 13.72 -41.26 4.55
N GLN A 73 14.14 -42.50 4.74
CA GLN A 73 13.89 -43.25 5.97
C GLN A 73 14.42 -42.42 7.15
N MET A 74 13.52 -42.03 8.06
CA MET A 74 13.93 -41.46 9.33
C MET A 74 14.89 -42.43 10.03
N PRO A 75 15.91 -41.92 10.76
CA PRO A 75 16.81 -42.78 11.51
C PRO A 75 16.05 -43.76 12.41
N ASP A 76 16.38 -45.04 12.29
CA ASP A 76 15.57 -46.16 12.81
C ASP A 76 15.37 -46.12 14.35
N TRP A 77 16.20 -45.38 15.07
CA TRP A 77 16.08 -45.15 16.51
C TRP A 77 14.99 -44.14 16.91
N LEU A 78 14.50 -43.30 15.97
CA LEU A 78 13.25 -42.52 16.12
C LEU A 78 12.02 -43.36 15.78
N ALA A 79 12.16 -44.30 14.85
CA ALA A 79 11.09 -45.22 14.44
C ALA A 79 10.90 -46.39 15.42
N SER A 80 11.93 -46.75 16.20
CA SER A 80 11.86 -47.76 17.25
C SER A 80 11.00 -47.27 18.42
N GLY A 81 9.68 -47.43 18.30
CA GLY A 81 8.67 -47.14 19.33
C GLY A 81 8.73 -48.06 20.56
N THR A 82 9.91 -48.51 20.95
CA THR A 82 10.15 -49.40 22.09
C THR A 82 10.13 -48.69 23.44
N ASN A 83 10.13 -47.35 23.47
CA ASN A 83 10.01 -46.55 24.69
C ASN A 83 8.72 -45.69 24.63
N PRO A 84 7.60 -46.13 25.25
CA PRO A 84 6.31 -45.44 25.14
C PRO A 84 6.31 -44.03 25.75
N ASP A 85 7.18 -43.75 26.73
CA ASP A 85 7.24 -42.45 27.41
C ASP A 85 7.75 -41.30 26.54
N ASN A 86 8.42 -41.58 25.41
CA ASN A 86 8.92 -40.55 24.48
C ASN A 86 7.88 -40.12 23.42
N GLN A 87 6.79 -40.88 23.24
CA GLN A 87 5.68 -40.54 22.33
C GLN A 87 5.11 -39.11 22.48
N PRO A 88 4.79 -38.59 23.69
CA PRO A 88 4.23 -37.26 23.83
C PRO A 88 5.21 -36.15 23.42
N LEU A 89 6.52 -36.35 23.65
CA LEU A 89 7.55 -35.38 23.28
C LEU A 89 7.71 -35.31 21.76
N ILE A 90 7.73 -36.47 21.09
CA ILE A 90 7.79 -36.58 19.62
C ILE A 90 6.54 -35.94 19.00
N LYS A 91 5.34 -36.20 19.52
CA LYS A 91 4.09 -35.59 19.03
C LYS A 91 4.08 -34.08 19.18
N LYS A 92 4.56 -33.55 20.32
CA LYS A 92 4.67 -32.10 20.53
C LYS A 92 5.67 -31.47 19.55
N TYR A 93 6.80 -32.12 19.31
CA TYR A 93 7.78 -31.68 18.31
C TYR A 93 7.19 -31.67 16.89
N GLU A 94 6.52 -32.76 16.49
CA GLU A 94 5.87 -32.84 15.17
C GLU A 94 4.80 -31.74 14.99
N GLN A 95 4.02 -31.46 16.05
CA GLN A 95 3.04 -30.38 16.06
C GLN A 95 3.68 -28.99 15.93
N GLU A 96 4.76 -28.70 16.67
CA GLU A 96 5.44 -27.40 16.58
C GLU A 96 6.11 -27.22 15.19
N VAL A 97 6.72 -28.28 14.64
CA VAL A 97 7.28 -28.26 13.27
C VAL A 97 6.20 -28.06 12.21
N ARG A 98 5.01 -28.68 12.35
CA ARG A 98 3.87 -28.42 11.47
C ARG A 98 3.42 -26.96 11.56
N ARG A 99 3.29 -26.42 12.78
CA ARG A 99 2.93 -25.01 13.02
C ARG A 99 3.93 -24.03 12.39
N TYR A 100 5.24 -24.28 12.51
CA TYR A 100 6.26 -23.45 11.85
C TYR A 100 6.18 -23.55 10.32
N ARG A 101 5.89 -24.74 9.76
CA ARG A 101 5.67 -24.91 8.31
C ARG A 101 4.41 -24.19 7.82
N GLU A 102 3.31 -24.24 8.57
CA GLU A 102 2.06 -23.53 8.26
C GLU A 102 2.25 -22.01 8.31
N ASN A 103 2.91 -21.50 9.35
CA ASN A 103 3.28 -20.09 9.46
C ASN A 103 4.18 -19.64 8.30
N TYR A 104 5.19 -20.45 7.95
CA TYR A 104 6.10 -20.14 6.85
C TYR A 104 5.39 -20.17 5.49
N ALA A 105 4.53 -21.16 5.23
CA ALA A 105 3.73 -21.23 4.01
C ALA A 105 2.76 -20.02 3.88
N THR A 106 2.19 -19.56 5.00
CA THR A 106 1.36 -18.35 5.03
C THR A 106 2.20 -17.11 4.71
N LEU A 107 3.37 -16.96 5.33
CA LEU A 107 4.29 -15.85 5.05
C LEU A 107 4.80 -15.86 3.60
N GLU A 108 5.05 -17.03 3.01
CA GLU A 108 5.43 -17.18 1.60
C GLU A 108 4.28 -16.80 0.66
N GLN A 109 3.02 -17.14 1.01
CA GLN A 109 1.85 -16.71 0.27
C GLN A 109 1.69 -15.18 0.33
N ASP A 110 1.79 -14.58 1.52
CA ASP A 110 1.71 -13.12 1.70
C ASP A 110 2.83 -12.40 0.94
N PHE A 111 4.04 -12.98 0.93
CA PHE A 111 5.18 -12.46 0.16
C PHE A 111 4.90 -12.50 -1.35
N ARG A 112 4.39 -13.62 -1.89
CA ARG A 112 4.01 -13.75 -3.30
C ARG A 112 2.87 -12.80 -3.70
N GLU A 113 1.88 -12.59 -2.81
CA GLU A 113 0.80 -11.62 -3.07
C GLU A 113 1.36 -10.18 -3.08
N LEU A 114 2.31 -9.87 -2.21
CA LEU A 114 2.97 -8.56 -2.19
C LEU A 114 3.91 -8.37 -3.40
N GLU A 115 4.66 -9.38 -3.82
CA GLU A 115 5.44 -9.37 -5.07
C GLU A 115 4.54 -9.15 -6.29
N GLY A 116 3.37 -9.80 -6.33
CA GLY A 116 2.35 -9.60 -7.36
C GLY A 116 1.87 -8.14 -7.37
N LYS A 117 1.45 -7.60 -6.22
CA LYS A 117 1.04 -6.20 -6.09
C LYS A 117 2.15 -5.22 -6.45
N TYR A 118 3.39 -5.49 -6.04
CA TYR A 118 4.53 -4.66 -6.37
C TYR A 118 4.85 -4.70 -7.87
N SER A 119 4.82 -5.87 -8.49
CA SER A 119 4.99 -6.04 -9.93
C SER A 119 3.89 -5.32 -10.72
N ASP A 120 2.62 -5.46 -10.31
CA ASP A 120 1.50 -4.73 -10.90
C ASP A 120 1.65 -3.22 -10.73
N LEU A 121 2.04 -2.75 -9.53
CA LEU A 121 2.26 -1.32 -9.29
C LEU A 121 3.45 -0.79 -10.09
N LEU A 122 4.52 -1.58 -10.25
CA LEU A 122 5.72 -1.23 -11.01
C LEU A 122 5.42 -1.21 -12.52
N ASN A 123 4.71 -2.21 -13.04
CA ASN A 123 4.25 -2.24 -14.43
C ASN A 123 3.29 -1.08 -14.73
N LYS A 124 2.38 -0.79 -13.80
CA LYS A 124 1.48 0.36 -13.88
C LYS A 124 2.24 1.68 -13.79
N ALA A 125 3.22 1.79 -12.90
CA ALA A 125 4.09 2.95 -12.78
C ALA A 125 4.86 3.19 -14.09
N TYR A 126 5.57 2.20 -14.63
CA TYR A 126 6.33 2.35 -15.89
C TYR A 126 5.44 2.61 -17.12
N SER A 127 4.31 1.92 -17.26
CA SER A 127 3.38 2.15 -18.38
C SER A 127 2.73 3.53 -18.31
N THR A 128 2.28 3.93 -17.11
CA THR A 128 1.65 5.23 -16.87
C THR A 128 2.68 6.36 -16.89
N GLU A 129 3.92 6.13 -16.45
CA GLU A 129 5.02 7.10 -16.51
C GLU A 129 5.39 7.40 -17.96
N LYS A 130 5.60 6.38 -18.80
CA LYS A 130 5.87 6.60 -20.23
C LYS A 130 4.74 7.37 -20.91
N GLN A 131 3.49 7.00 -20.62
CA GLN A 131 2.31 7.67 -21.19
C GLN A 131 2.12 9.11 -20.64
N ASN A 132 2.42 9.34 -19.36
CA ASN A 132 2.36 10.66 -18.73
C ASN A 132 3.50 11.56 -19.18
N ASP A 133 4.71 11.04 -19.37
CA ASP A 133 5.85 11.85 -19.81
C ASP A 133 5.67 12.29 -21.27
N ASP A 134 5.13 11.43 -22.15
CA ASP A 134 4.68 11.81 -23.49
C ASP A 134 3.54 12.85 -23.45
N ALA A 135 2.58 12.72 -22.53
CA ALA A 135 1.49 13.68 -22.35
C ALA A 135 1.96 15.02 -21.77
N ASN A 136 2.89 14.99 -20.81
CA ASN A 136 3.51 16.17 -20.19
C ASN A 136 4.38 16.93 -21.20
N ALA A 137 5.12 16.22 -22.06
CA ALA A 137 5.86 16.84 -23.16
C ALA A 137 4.94 17.57 -24.15
N ARG A 138 3.79 16.97 -24.49
CA ARG A 138 2.75 17.63 -25.32
C ARG A 138 2.12 18.83 -24.62
N LEU A 139 1.75 18.71 -23.35
CA LEU A 139 1.25 19.80 -22.52
C LEU A 139 2.24 20.97 -22.44
N LEU A 140 3.53 20.70 -22.26
CA LEU A 140 4.58 21.72 -22.26
C LEU A 140 4.72 22.41 -23.62
N LEU A 141 4.62 21.67 -24.72
CA LEU A 141 4.61 22.24 -26.08
C LEU A 141 3.39 23.13 -26.31
N GLU A 142 2.20 22.72 -25.90
CA GLU A 142 0.96 23.52 -25.96
C GLU A 142 1.06 24.79 -25.11
N ILE A 143 1.51 24.68 -23.85
CA ILE A 143 1.73 25.82 -22.95
C ILE A 143 2.71 26.82 -23.58
N ASN A 144 3.81 26.34 -24.17
CA ASN A 144 4.80 27.21 -24.82
C ASN A 144 4.25 27.85 -26.10
N GLY A 145 3.47 27.11 -26.91
CA GLY A 145 2.80 27.63 -28.09
C GLY A 145 1.77 28.73 -27.76
N TYR A 146 0.95 28.51 -26.74
CA TYR A 146 -0.02 29.52 -26.28
C TYR A 146 0.66 30.72 -25.63
N LYS A 147 1.73 30.54 -24.84
CA LYS A 147 2.53 31.66 -24.31
C LYS A 147 3.11 32.51 -25.44
N LEU A 148 3.71 31.89 -26.47
CA LEU A 148 4.23 32.60 -27.63
C LEU A 148 3.12 33.39 -28.36
N LYS A 149 1.94 32.78 -28.55
CA LYS A 149 0.79 33.46 -29.16
C LYS A 149 0.27 34.63 -28.32
N VAL A 150 0.24 34.51 -27.00
CA VAL A 150 -0.09 35.60 -26.08
C VAL A 150 0.92 36.75 -26.22
N THR A 151 2.22 36.47 -26.23
CA THR A 151 3.26 37.50 -26.43
C THR A 151 3.13 38.19 -27.79
N GLN A 152 2.88 37.45 -28.88
CA GLN A 152 2.65 38.03 -30.21
C GLN A 152 1.41 38.94 -30.25
N LEU A 153 0.30 38.52 -29.65
CA LEU A 153 -0.92 39.33 -29.57
C LEU A 153 -0.74 40.57 -28.68
N GLN A 154 -0.01 40.45 -27.58
CA GLN A 154 0.33 41.59 -26.72
C GLN A 154 1.21 42.62 -27.44
N GLN A 155 2.22 42.17 -28.19
CA GLN A 155 3.06 43.06 -29.00
C GLN A 155 2.28 43.71 -30.15
N ALA A 156 1.35 42.97 -30.77
CA ALA A 156 0.46 43.53 -31.79
C ALA A 156 -0.52 44.57 -31.20
N LEU A 157 -1.06 44.33 -30.01
CA LEU A 157 -1.87 45.28 -29.24
C LEU A 157 -1.09 46.56 -28.91
N GLU A 158 0.15 46.44 -28.45
CA GLU A 158 1.02 47.59 -28.13
C GLU A 158 1.33 48.44 -29.38
N ASN A 159 1.66 47.79 -30.50
CA ASN A 159 1.85 48.46 -31.79
C ASN A 159 0.56 49.12 -32.30
N ALA A 160 -0.60 48.49 -32.13
CA ALA A 160 -1.89 49.06 -32.51
C ALA A 160 -2.25 50.28 -31.64
N GLN A 161 -2.01 50.21 -30.32
CA GLN A 161 -2.25 51.32 -29.40
C GLN A 161 -1.32 52.52 -29.64
N THR A 162 -0.05 52.28 -29.96
CA THR A 162 0.91 53.36 -30.28
C THR A 162 0.57 54.02 -31.62
N ASN A 163 0.18 53.25 -32.65
CA ASN A 163 -0.31 53.80 -33.91
C ASN A 163 -1.64 54.54 -33.78
N ALA A 164 -2.58 54.04 -32.96
CA ALA A 164 -3.86 54.72 -32.71
C ALA A 164 -3.68 56.08 -32.02
N LYS A 165 -2.68 56.24 -31.15
CA LYS A 165 -2.32 57.53 -30.52
C LYS A 165 -1.71 58.55 -31.50
N LEU A 166 -1.29 58.11 -32.69
CA LEU A 166 -0.71 58.98 -33.73
C LEU A 166 -1.75 59.42 -34.78
N ILE A 167 -2.95 58.82 -34.79
CA ILE A 167 -4.02 59.09 -35.75
C ILE A 167 -5.25 59.56 -34.96
N ASP A 168 -5.42 60.88 -34.88
CA ASP A 168 -6.45 61.58 -34.09
C ASP A 168 -7.87 61.48 -34.72
N GLY A 169 -8.18 60.33 -35.34
CA GLY A 169 -9.29 60.12 -36.28
C GLY A 169 -10.17 58.90 -35.96
N GLU A 170 -11.16 59.14 -35.11
CA GLU A 170 -12.46 58.47 -34.91
C GLU A 170 -12.72 56.96 -35.20
N GLN A 171 -13.15 56.31 -34.10
CA GLN A 171 -14.32 55.41 -33.97
C GLN A 171 -14.25 53.91 -34.34
N GLN A 172 -13.47 53.40 -35.31
CA GLN A 172 -13.48 51.94 -35.59
C GLN A 172 -12.41 51.11 -34.85
N ILE A 173 -11.37 51.74 -34.31
CA ILE A 173 -10.27 51.07 -33.58
C ILE A 173 -10.69 50.40 -32.25
N PRO A 174 -11.66 50.90 -31.45
CA PRO A 174 -11.95 50.35 -30.12
C PRO A 174 -12.40 48.88 -30.11
N GLU A 175 -13.19 48.46 -31.10
CA GLU A 175 -13.82 47.13 -31.08
C GLU A 175 -12.83 46.01 -31.40
N ALA A 176 -12.00 46.17 -32.43
CA ALA A 176 -10.94 45.22 -32.76
C ALA A 176 -9.90 45.10 -31.62
N LEU A 177 -9.61 46.21 -30.93
CA LEU A 177 -8.74 46.22 -29.75
C LEU A 177 -9.36 45.42 -28.60
N ALA A 178 -10.65 45.63 -28.31
CA ALA A 178 -11.39 44.90 -27.28
C ALA A 178 -11.47 43.40 -27.58
N GLN A 179 -11.74 43.01 -28.83
CA GLN A 179 -11.76 41.60 -29.25
C GLN A 179 -10.38 40.94 -29.10
N SER A 180 -9.31 41.61 -29.51
CA SER A 180 -7.94 41.10 -29.35
C SER A 180 -7.55 40.98 -27.87
N GLN A 181 -7.97 41.92 -27.02
CA GLN A 181 -7.72 41.88 -25.58
C GLN A 181 -8.51 40.76 -24.88
N ALA A 182 -9.76 40.51 -25.29
CA ALA A 182 -10.54 39.35 -24.83
C ALA A 182 -9.89 38.01 -25.25
N GLN A 183 -9.37 37.91 -26.48
CA GLN A 183 -8.65 36.74 -26.94
C GLN A 183 -7.36 36.49 -26.12
N VAL A 184 -6.62 37.54 -25.77
CA VAL A 184 -5.45 37.44 -24.87
C VAL A 184 -5.86 36.91 -23.49
N GLN A 185 -6.95 37.41 -22.91
CA GLN A 185 -7.45 36.91 -21.61
C GLN A 185 -7.84 35.42 -21.69
N GLN A 186 -8.56 35.00 -22.74
CA GLN A 186 -8.95 33.60 -22.93
C GLN A 186 -7.74 32.68 -23.08
N LEU A 187 -6.70 33.10 -23.80
CA LEU A 187 -5.45 32.35 -23.96
C LEU A 187 -4.64 32.30 -22.66
N GLN A 188 -4.61 33.37 -21.87
CA GLN A 188 -3.96 33.39 -20.55
C GLN A 188 -4.65 32.42 -19.57
N GLU A 189 -5.99 32.41 -19.53
CA GLU A 189 -6.75 31.47 -18.72
C GLU A 189 -6.55 30.01 -19.19
N SER A 190 -6.49 29.78 -20.51
CA SER A 190 -6.16 28.46 -21.06
C SER A 190 -4.75 27.99 -20.64
N VAL A 191 -3.75 28.88 -20.71
CA VAL A 191 -2.38 28.59 -20.22
C VAL A 191 -2.39 28.24 -18.73
N ARG A 192 -3.15 28.98 -17.91
CA ARG A 192 -3.28 28.72 -16.47
C ARG A 192 -3.85 27.34 -16.20
N GLN A 193 -4.96 26.98 -16.85
CA GLN A 193 -5.61 25.67 -16.69
C GLN A 193 -4.69 24.51 -17.10
N LEU A 194 -3.90 24.67 -18.17
CA LEU A 194 -2.90 23.67 -18.58
C LEU A 194 -1.74 23.57 -17.59
N GLN A 195 -1.31 24.69 -16.99
CA GLN A 195 -0.29 24.70 -15.93
C GLN A 195 -0.78 24.01 -14.64
N ASP A 196 -2.02 24.29 -14.21
CA ASP A 196 -2.62 23.64 -13.04
C ASP A 196 -2.81 22.13 -13.26
N LYS A 197 -3.20 21.72 -14.48
CA LYS A 197 -3.28 20.31 -14.88
C LYS A 197 -1.92 19.60 -14.87
N LEU A 198 -0.88 20.25 -15.39
CA LEU A 198 0.50 19.74 -15.37
C LEU A 198 0.99 19.55 -13.93
N ARG A 199 0.70 20.51 -13.03
CA ARG A 199 1.01 20.43 -11.60
C ARG A 199 0.31 19.26 -10.92
N ALA A 200 -0.99 19.06 -11.18
CA ALA A 200 -1.74 17.94 -10.64
C ALA A 200 -1.19 16.57 -11.11
N GLN A 201 -0.73 16.45 -12.36
CA GLN A 201 -0.05 15.25 -12.84
C GLN A 201 1.32 15.03 -12.17
N GLN A 202 2.07 16.10 -11.89
CA GLN A 202 3.34 16.01 -11.15
C GLN A 202 3.12 15.54 -9.69
N GLU A 203 2.15 16.13 -8.98
CA GLU A 203 1.80 15.70 -7.61
C GLU A 203 1.32 14.24 -7.57
N LEU A 204 0.60 13.77 -8.60
CA LEU A 204 0.20 12.37 -8.71
C LEU A 204 1.41 11.44 -8.99
N LYS A 205 2.37 11.87 -9.81
CA LYS A 205 3.64 11.15 -10.04
C LYS A 205 4.44 11.02 -8.74
N GLU A 206 4.60 12.11 -8.00
CA GLU A 206 5.29 12.13 -6.69
C GLU A 206 4.61 11.21 -5.66
N LYS A 207 3.27 11.24 -5.55
CA LYS A 207 2.52 10.32 -4.67
C LYS A 207 2.75 8.86 -5.05
N SER A 208 2.72 8.52 -6.34
CA SER A 208 2.96 7.15 -6.79
C SER A 208 4.40 6.68 -6.52
N ALA A 209 5.40 7.55 -6.69
CA ALA A 209 6.79 7.23 -6.37
C ALA A 209 7.02 7.03 -4.85
N ALA A 210 6.34 7.83 -4.01
CA ALA A 210 6.36 7.65 -2.56
C ALA A 210 5.69 6.33 -2.13
N GLU A 211 4.62 5.91 -2.80
CA GLU A 211 3.95 4.63 -2.55
C GLU A 211 4.83 3.43 -2.95
N VAL A 212 5.47 3.48 -4.13
CA VAL A 212 6.47 2.48 -4.55
C VAL A 212 7.59 2.36 -3.51
N THR A 213 8.14 3.49 -3.06
CA THR A 213 9.20 3.53 -2.03
C THR A 213 8.72 2.92 -0.69
N ARG A 214 7.46 3.16 -0.30
CA ARG A 214 6.86 2.58 0.90
C ARG A 214 6.73 1.06 0.78
N LEU A 215 6.27 0.56 -0.37
CA LEU A 215 6.14 -0.89 -0.62
C LEU A 215 7.49 -1.59 -0.69
N GLU A 216 8.52 -0.99 -1.31
CA GLU A 216 9.89 -1.53 -1.29
C GLU A 216 10.42 -1.71 0.14
N ASN A 217 10.22 -0.72 1.01
CA ASN A 217 10.64 -0.79 2.40
C ASN A 217 9.87 -1.86 3.17
N LEU A 218 8.58 -2.06 2.86
CA LEU A 218 7.78 -3.13 3.45
C LEU A 218 8.24 -4.52 2.96
N MET A 219 8.51 -4.69 1.65
CA MET A 219 9.10 -5.92 1.11
C MET A 219 10.44 -6.25 1.79
N LYS A 220 11.37 -5.28 1.89
CA LYS A 220 12.66 -5.45 2.58
C LYS A 220 12.47 -5.88 4.04
N ASN A 221 11.53 -5.27 4.76
CA ASN A 221 11.23 -5.65 6.14
C ASN A 221 10.67 -7.09 6.25
N MET A 222 9.79 -7.51 5.34
CA MET A 222 9.30 -8.90 5.30
C MET A 222 10.40 -9.89 4.89
N GLU A 223 11.29 -9.52 3.97
CA GLU A 223 12.45 -10.32 3.58
C GLU A 223 13.41 -10.52 4.75
N TYR A 224 13.70 -9.47 5.53
CA TYR A 224 14.47 -9.57 6.77
C TYR A 224 13.78 -10.45 7.82
N SER A 225 12.46 -10.32 7.99
CA SER A 225 11.67 -11.15 8.91
C SER A 225 11.70 -12.64 8.51
N SER A 226 11.49 -12.93 7.23
CA SER A 226 11.55 -14.29 6.67
C SER A 226 12.94 -14.91 6.84
N LYS A 227 14.01 -14.16 6.54
CA LYS A 227 15.39 -14.60 6.77
C LYS A 227 15.71 -14.83 8.26
N SER A 228 15.17 -14.00 9.17
CA SER A 228 15.30 -14.23 10.62
C SER A 228 14.63 -15.54 11.01
N ALA A 229 13.36 -15.75 10.62
CA ALA A 229 12.60 -16.96 10.93
C ALA A 229 13.24 -18.24 10.34
N GLN A 230 13.80 -18.17 9.12
CA GLN A 230 14.60 -19.25 8.54
C GLN A 230 15.84 -19.55 9.39
N SER A 231 16.57 -18.52 9.82
CA SER A 231 17.77 -18.70 10.66
C SER A 231 17.44 -19.30 12.03
N GLU A 232 16.38 -18.84 12.69
CA GLU A 232 15.88 -19.37 13.96
C GLU A 232 15.43 -20.83 13.82
N THR A 233 14.73 -21.16 12.72
CA THR A 233 14.34 -22.55 12.41
C THR A 233 15.56 -23.45 12.20
N ALA A 234 16.59 -22.97 11.51
CA ALA A 234 17.83 -23.70 11.28
C ALA A 234 18.67 -23.88 12.56
N GLU A 235 18.75 -22.85 13.42
CA GLU A 235 19.37 -22.96 14.74
C GLU A 235 18.61 -23.96 15.63
N MET A 236 17.28 -23.89 15.65
CA MET A 236 16.44 -24.82 16.39
C MET A 236 16.64 -26.27 15.91
N GLN A 237 16.69 -26.51 14.60
CA GLN A 237 17.01 -27.83 14.04
C GLN A 237 18.40 -28.32 14.46
N ARG A 238 19.42 -27.44 14.49
CA ARG A 238 20.77 -27.78 14.97
C ARG A 238 20.77 -28.13 16.46
N TYR A 239 20.04 -27.39 17.29
CA TYR A 239 19.89 -27.69 18.72
C TYR A 239 19.25 -29.07 18.93
N PHE A 240 18.18 -29.39 18.19
CA PHE A 240 17.54 -30.70 18.28
C PHE A 240 18.44 -31.83 17.77
N ALA A 241 19.13 -31.66 16.64
CA ALA A 241 20.09 -32.65 16.13
C ALA A 241 21.20 -32.93 17.16
N LYS A 242 21.73 -31.89 17.82
CA LYS A 242 22.73 -32.03 18.89
C LYS A 242 22.18 -32.75 20.12
N GLN A 243 20.98 -32.42 20.58
CA GLN A 243 20.34 -33.09 21.72
C GLN A 243 20.07 -34.58 21.42
N VAL A 244 19.69 -34.88 20.17
CA VAL A 244 19.53 -36.22 19.62
C VAL A 244 20.83 -37.01 19.64
N ASP A 245 21.92 -36.41 19.15
CA ASP A 245 23.24 -37.06 19.16
C ASP A 245 23.75 -37.29 20.59
N GLU A 246 23.55 -36.32 21.49
CA GLU A 246 23.91 -36.44 22.92
C GLU A 246 23.14 -37.59 23.60
N LEU A 247 21.82 -37.69 23.40
CA LEU A 247 21.01 -38.80 23.90
C LEU A 247 21.41 -40.14 23.26
N GLY A 248 21.74 -40.14 21.96
CA GLY A 248 22.22 -41.32 21.23
C GLY A 248 23.57 -41.82 21.73
N VAL A 249 24.46 -40.92 22.17
CA VAL A 249 25.73 -41.26 22.83
C VAL A 249 25.47 -41.78 24.24
N GLN A 250 24.64 -41.11 25.05
CA GLN A 250 24.28 -41.56 26.40
C GLN A 250 23.70 -42.98 26.40
N TYR A 251 22.73 -43.25 25.53
CA TYR A 251 22.13 -44.58 25.41
C TYR A 251 23.14 -45.65 24.99
N LYS A 252 24.11 -45.32 24.12
CA LYS A 252 25.20 -46.24 23.75
C LYS A 252 26.14 -46.53 24.92
N SER A 253 26.50 -45.53 25.73
CA SER A 253 27.31 -45.74 26.94
C SER A 253 26.56 -46.56 27.99
N GLU A 254 25.31 -46.21 28.32
CA GLU A 254 24.51 -46.97 29.29
C GLU A 254 24.32 -48.42 28.87
N LYS A 255 24.08 -48.67 27.57
CA LYS A 255 24.00 -50.03 27.02
C LYS A 255 25.33 -50.79 27.15
N ALA A 256 26.46 -50.12 26.96
CA ALA A 256 27.78 -50.72 27.13
C ALA A 256 28.07 -51.05 28.61
N ASP A 257 27.75 -50.13 29.52
CA ASP A 257 27.92 -50.32 30.97
C ASP A 257 27.02 -51.43 31.51
N LEU A 258 25.75 -51.48 31.11
CA LEU A 258 24.84 -52.58 31.45
C LEU A 258 25.31 -53.91 30.87
N SER A 259 25.89 -53.92 29.66
CA SER A 259 26.49 -55.13 29.08
C SER A 259 27.72 -55.60 29.85
N MET A 260 28.57 -54.68 30.35
CA MET A 260 29.69 -55.04 31.23
C MET A 260 29.20 -55.58 32.57
N GLN A 261 28.20 -54.95 33.18
CA GLN A 261 27.61 -55.42 34.44
C GLN A 261 27.04 -56.84 34.31
N LEU A 262 26.29 -57.13 33.23
CA LEU A 262 25.79 -58.46 32.94
C LEU A 262 26.92 -59.49 32.76
N GLN A 263 27.98 -59.13 32.02
CA GLN A 263 29.15 -60.01 31.83
C GLN A 263 29.89 -60.28 33.16
N GLN A 264 30.03 -59.28 34.02
CA GLN A 264 30.67 -59.40 35.32
C GLN A 264 29.84 -60.26 36.28
N LEU A 265 28.51 -60.10 36.27
CA LEU A 265 27.57 -60.86 37.09
C LEU A 265 27.50 -62.34 36.63
N GLN A 266 27.60 -62.59 35.32
CA GLN A 266 27.73 -63.94 34.78
C GLN A 266 29.05 -64.61 35.21
N LYS A 267 30.14 -63.84 35.36
CA LYS A 267 31.43 -64.35 35.85
C LYS A 267 31.40 -64.70 37.34
N THR A 268 30.77 -63.89 38.20
CA THR A 268 30.62 -64.22 39.63
C THR A 268 29.69 -65.41 39.86
N ILE A 269 28.61 -65.56 39.08
CA ILE A 269 27.77 -66.78 39.11
C ILE A 269 28.62 -68.04 38.81
N GLN A 270 29.52 -67.98 37.84
CA GLN A 270 30.41 -69.11 37.53
C GLN A 270 31.38 -69.41 38.68
N GLN A 271 32.02 -68.38 39.25
CA GLN A 271 32.93 -68.55 40.41
C GLN A 271 32.24 -69.20 41.61
N LEU A 272 31.04 -68.72 41.99
CA LEU A 272 30.25 -69.29 43.08
C LEU A 272 29.84 -70.74 42.81
N LYS A 273 29.61 -71.11 41.54
CA LYS A 273 29.30 -72.48 41.14
C LYS A 273 30.50 -73.41 41.33
N ASP A 274 31.69 -72.96 40.98
CA ASP A 274 32.94 -73.72 41.13
C ASP A 274 33.34 -73.87 42.61
N GLU A 275 33.20 -72.80 43.40
CA GLU A 275 33.50 -72.77 44.84
C GLU A 275 32.59 -73.72 45.64
N ASN A 276 31.30 -73.80 45.29
CA ASN A 276 30.33 -74.70 45.91
C ASN A 276 30.69 -76.19 45.70
N VAL A 277 31.21 -76.57 44.52
CA VAL A 277 31.74 -77.93 44.27
C VAL A 277 32.91 -78.26 45.19
N THR A 278 33.80 -77.29 45.42
CA THR A 278 34.99 -77.45 46.26
C THR A 278 34.61 -77.68 47.73
N LEU A 279 33.64 -76.90 48.24
CA LEU A 279 33.12 -77.05 49.60
C LEU A 279 32.40 -78.40 49.78
N GLN A 280 31.65 -78.86 48.77
CA GLN A 280 31.01 -80.18 48.78
C GLN A 280 32.02 -81.33 48.90
N GLN A 281 33.24 -81.13 48.39
CA GLN A 281 34.36 -82.07 48.49
C GLN A 281 35.02 -82.06 49.88
N GLN A 282 35.24 -80.88 50.48
CA GLN A 282 35.85 -80.76 51.83
C GLN A 282 34.98 -81.35 52.96
N VAL A 283 33.65 -81.32 52.81
CA VAL A 283 32.72 -81.92 53.78
C VAL A 283 32.81 -83.46 53.79
N GLN A 284 33.27 -84.09 52.70
CA GLN A 284 33.42 -85.54 52.61
C GLN A 284 34.72 -86.08 53.25
N THR A 285 35.69 -85.23 53.60
CA THR A 285 37.04 -85.66 53.99
C THR A 285 37.36 -85.52 55.49
N SER A 286 36.43 -85.06 56.33
CA SER A 286 36.78 -84.44 57.62
C SER A 286 35.97 -84.96 58.82
N GLY A 287 35.95 -86.27 59.07
CA GLY A 287 35.29 -86.82 60.27
C GLY A 287 35.68 -88.24 60.65
N GLU A 288 36.54 -88.38 61.67
CA GLU A 288 36.89 -89.54 62.55
C GLU A 288 38.23 -89.20 63.26
N GLN A 289 38.60 -89.47 64.53
CA GLN A 289 38.11 -90.31 65.66
C GLN A 289 38.54 -89.69 67.04
N LYS A 290 38.21 -90.31 68.20
CA LYS A 290 38.46 -89.83 69.60
C LYS A 290 38.98 -90.93 70.57
N GLN A 291 39.37 -90.54 71.82
CA GLN A 291 39.52 -91.32 73.09
C GLN A 291 40.84 -92.13 73.34
N GLY A 292 41.27 -92.50 74.57
CA GLY A 292 40.74 -92.24 75.92
C GLY A 292 41.47 -92.93 77.13
N SER A 293 41.57 -92.28 78.31
CA SER A 293 41.20 -92.82 79.67
C SER A 293 42.16 -92.80 80.92
N TYR A 294 43.16 -91.90 81.05
CA TYR A 294 43.66 -91.45 82.39
C TYR A 294 43.35 -89.96 82.65
N GLU A 295 43.46 -89.16 81.60
CA GLU A 295 42.34 -88.62 80.81
C GLU A 295 40.92 -89.24 81.08
N GLN A 296 40.55 -89.40 82.35
CA GLN A 296 39.23 -89.81 82.86
C GLN A 296 38.83 -88.90 84.02
N GLN A 297 39.63 -88.82 85.10
CA GLN A 297 39.51 -87.77 86.13
C GLN A 297 40.19 -86.46 85.68
N ILE A 298 41.27 -86.60 84.88
CA ILE A 298 41.75 -85.52 84.02
C ILE A 298 40.68 -85.12 83.01
N LYS A 299 39.78 -86.00 82.53
CA LYS A 299 38.61 -85.64 81.69
C LYS A 299 37.46 -84.99 82.45
N GLU A 300 37.42 -85.08 83.77
CA GLU A 300 36.40 -84.44 84.59
C GLU A 300 36.85 -83.03 84.98
N LEU A 301 38.13 -82.85 85.34
CA LEU A 301 38.74 -81.53 85.50
C LEU A 301 38.99 -80.83 84.17
N GLN A 302 39.55 -81.49 83.15
CA GLN A 302 39.50 -81.00 81.76
C GLN A 302 38.07 -80.96 81.25
N GLY A 303 37.10 -81.66 81.83
CA GLY A 303 35.71 -81.65 81.39
C GLY A 303 34.98 -80.39 81.86
N LEU A 304 35.18 -80.02 83.12
CA LEU A 304 34.76 -78.74 83.69
C LEU A 304 35.59 -77.58 83.12
N LEU A 305 36.86 -77.80 82.78
CA LEU A 305 37.71 -76.79 82.15
C LEU A 305 37.42 -76.66 80.65
N THR A 306 37.13 -77.73 79.91
CA THR A 306 36.57 -77.62 78.55
C THR A 306 35.16 -77.09 78.60
N GLN A 307 34.32 -77.41 79.57
CA GLN A 307 32.99 -76.80 79.71
C GLN A 307 33.11 -75.31 80.01
N ALA A 308 34.04 -74.89 80.87
CA ALA A 308 34.32 -73.48 81.12
C ALA A 308 34.99 -72.77 79.92
N GLU A 309 35.81 -73.48 79.13
CA GLU A 309 36.38 -72.96 77.88
C GLU A 309 35.35 -72.94 76.74
N GLU A 310 34.40 -73.87 76.71
CA GLU A 310 33.23 -73.94 75.82
C GLU A 310 32.25 -72.83 76.19
N GLU A 311 31.96 -72.60 77.47
CA GLU A 311 31.15 -71.47 77.94
C GLU A 311 31.85 -70.14 77.67
N LYS A 312 33.16 -70.03 77.93
CA LYS A 312 33.98 -68.83 77.62
C LYS A 312 34.07 -68.57 76.11
N THR A 313 34.24 -69.60 75.28
CA THR A 313 34.20 -69.45 73.82
C THR A 313 32.81 -69.09 73.37
N THR A 314 31.74 -69.75 73.85
CA THR A 314 30.34 -69.42 73.54
C THR A 314 29.97 -67.99 73.94
N LEU A 315 30.42 -67.51 75.12
CA LEU A 315 30.25 -66.11 75.54
C LEU A 315 31.06 -65.16 74.66
N LYS A 316 32.28 -65.53 74.26
CA LYS A 316 33.09 -64.76 73.31
C LYS A 316 32.42 -64.70 71.92
N THR A 317 31.81 -65.80 71.45
CA THR A 317 31.03 -65.84 70.20
C THR A 317 29.81 -64.94 70.32
N LYS A 318 29.05 -65.01 71.42
CA LYS A 318 27.92 -64.09 71.68
C LYS A 318 28.34 -62.62 71.71
N ILE A 319 29.52 -62.30 72.25
CA ILE A 319 30.07 -60.94 72.21
C ILE A 319 30.41 -60.53 70.77
N THR A 320 31.06 -61.39 69.97
CA THR A 320 31.34 -61.09 68.56
C THR A 320 30.07 -60.99 67.71
N ASP A 321 29.07 -61.82 67.99
CA ASP A 321 27.76 -61.77 67.34
C ASP A 321 27.04 -60.46 67.69
N GLN A 322 27.14 -60.00 68.94
CA GLN A 322 26.58 -58.72 69.38
C GLN A 322 27.29 -57.54 68.70
N THR A 323 28.62 -57.58 68.53
CA THR A 323 29.36 -56.58 67.74
C THR A 323 28.91 -56.59 66.27
N TYR A 324 28.81 -57.77 65.66
CA TYR A 324 28.31 -57.92 64.29
C TYR A 324 26.89 -57.39 64.11
N LEU A 325 25.97 -57.68 65.04
CA LEU A 325 24.62 -57.12 65.05
C LEU A 325 24.60 -55.60 65.19
N GLN A 326 25.53 -55.03 65.96
CA GLN A 326 25.68 -53.58 66.08
C GLN A 326 26.20 -52.95 64.78
N ASP A 327 27.18 -53.56 64.13
CA ASP A 327 27.72 -53.12 62.83
C ASP A 327 26.64 -53.18 61.74
N VAL A 328 25.89 -54.29 61.66
CA VAL A 328 24.76 -54.45 60.72
C VAL A 328 23.66 -53.41 61.01
N LEU A 329 23.35 -53.12 62.28
CA LEU A 329 22.36 -52.10 62.63
C LEU A 329 22.83 -50.69 62.22
N GLN A 330 24.12 -50.39 62.38
CA GLN A 330 24.72 -49.13 61.93
C GLN A 330 24.76 -49.03 60.39
N GLU A 331 25.08 -50.10 59.68
CA GLU A 331 25.01 -50.18 58.22
C GLU A 331 23.57 -49.95 57.72
N LYS A 332 22.58 -50.61 58.33
CA LYS A 332 21.16 -50.42 57.99
C LYS A 332 20.69 -49.00 58.29
N LYS A 333 21.17 -48.36 59.36
CA LYS A 333 20.89 -46.95 59.64
C LYS A 333 21.44 -46.04 58.53
N LEU A 334 22.68 -46.25 58.09
CA LEU A 334 23.28 -45.49 56.98
C LEU A 334 22.54 -45.73 55.65
N GLN A 335 22.07 -46.95 55.38
CA GLN A 335 21.23 -47.26 54.21
C GLN A 335 19.89 -46.52 54.26
N ILE A 336 19.24 -46.42 55.43
CA ILE A 336 18.01 -45.65 55.62
C ILE A 336 18.25 -44.15 55.42
N GLU A 337 19.29 -43.58 56.03
CA GLU A 337 19.65 -42.16 55.88
C GLU A 337 19.98 -41.80 54.42
N PHE A 338 20.67 -42.69 53.70
CA PHE A 338 20.97 -42.54 52.27
C PHE A 338 19.70 -42.55 51.41
N LEU A 339 18.79 -43.53 51.62
CA LEU A 339 17.52 -43.60 50.89
C LEU A 339 16.60 -42.41 51.19
N GLN A 340 16.57 -41.93 52.45
CA GLN A 340 15.81 -40.74 52.82
C GLN A 340 16.35 -39.50 52.08
N ASN A 341 17.67 -39.30 52.03
CA ASN A 341 18.28 -38.18 51.30
C ASN A 341 17.98 -38.25 49.79
N GLN A 342 18.03 -39.45 49.18
CA GLN A 342 17.61 -39.64 47.78
C GLN A 342 16.13 -39.29 47.56
N LEU A 343 15.25 -39.67 48.49
CA LEU A 343 13.82 -39.33 48.43
C LEU A 343 13.60 -37.81 48.53
N GLU A 344 14.26 -37.14 49.49
CA GLU A 344 14.19 -35.69 49.68
C GLU A 344 14.71 -34.91 48.46
N GLN A 345 15.78 -35.38 47.82
CA GLN A 345 16.28 -34.81 46.56
C GLN A 345 15.26 -34.95 45.44
N ARG A 346 14.69 -36.15 45.24
CA ARG A 346 13.62 -36.36 44.24
C ARG A 346 12.41 -35.45 44.50
N ILE A 347 11.96 -35.31 45.74
CA ILE A 347 10.82 -34.44 46.10
C ILE A 347 11.14 -32.97 45.77
N LYS A 348 12.36 -32.50 46.01
CA LYS A 348 12.79 -31.13 45.63
C LYS A 348 12.75 -30.95 44.11
N THR A 349 13.35 -31.87 43.34
CA THR A 349 13.33 -31.83 41.87
C THR A 349 11.90 -31.89 41.31
N PHE A 350 11.02 -32.74 41.85
CA PHE A 350 9.62 -32.79 41.43
C PHE A 350 8.88 -31.47 41.65
N ARG A 351 9.09 -30.80 42.78
CA ARG A 351 8.48 -29.47 43.06
C ARG A 351 9.02 -28.38 42.15
N GLU A 352 10.30 -28.46 41.76
CA GLU A 352 10.90 -27.50 40.83
C GLU A 352 10.33 -27.68 39.41
N ILE A 353 10.19 -28.93 38.95
CA ILE A 353 9.52 -29.27 37.68
C ILE A 353 8.04 -28.87 37.70
N GLU A 354 7.33 -29.12 38.80
CA GLU A 354 5.92 -28.73 38.97
C GLU A 354 5.75 -27.21 38.89
N LYS A 355 6.63 -26.44 39.53
CA LYS A 355 6.67 -24.98 39.42
C LYS A 355 6.97 -24.53 37.98
N GLU A 356 7.99 -25.11 37.34
CA GLU A 356 8.34 -24.78 35.95
C GLU A 356 7.19 -25.09 34.98
N ALA A 357 6.45 -26.17 35.20
CA ALA A 357 5.25 -26.52 34.43
C ALA A 357 4.10 -25.53 34.66
N ALA A 358 3.91 -25.04 35.89
CA ALA A 358 2.95 -23.99 36.19
C ALA A 358 3.33 -22.65 35.52
N ASP A 359 4.59 -22.23 35.63
CA ASP A 359 5.10 -21.01 35.00
C ASP A 359 4.97 -21.06 33.46
N LYS A 360 5.29 -22.21 32.84
CA LYS A 360 5.06 -22.45 31.39
C LYS A 360 3.59 -22.44 31.01
N THR A 361 2.69 -22.92 31.88
CA THR A 361 1.24 -22.89 31.64
C THR A 361 0.72 -21.45 31.61
N VAL A 362 1.18 -20.60 32.54
CA VAL A 362 0.88 -19.16 32.53
C VAL A 362 1.44 -18.47 31.29
N GLN A 363 2.66 -18.82 30.87
CA GLN A 363 3.27 -18.27 29.64
C GLN A 363 2.45 -18.64 28.39
N VAL A 364 2.03 -19.89 28.24
CA VAL A 364 1.16 -20.34 27.14
C VAL A 364 -0.17 -19.59 27.15
N GLN A 365 -0.78 -19.39 28.32
CA GLN A 365 -2.03 -18.63 28.45
C GLN A 365 -1.85 -17.16 28.03
N GLN A 366 -0.77 -16.50 28.43
CA GLN A 366 -0.45 -15.13 28.00
C GLN A 366 -0.23 -15.04 26.48
N THR A 367 0.51 -15.98 25.88
CA THR A 367 0.72 -16.05 24.42
C THR A 367 -0.60 -16.28 23.68
N GLN A 368 -1.50 -17.11 24.23
CA GLN A 368 -2.83 -17.33 23.66
C GLN A 368 -3.69 -16.06 23.69
N THR A 369 -3.71 -15.30 24.79
CA THR A 369 -4.40 -14.00 24.85
C THR A 369 -3.79 -12.96 23.89
N GLN A 370 -2.47 -12.96 23.71
CA GLN A 370 -1.82 -12.09 22.71
C GLN A 370 -2.23 -12.47 21.29
N LYS A 371 -2.25 -13.78 20.96
CA LYS A 371 -2.75 -14.29 19.68
C LYS A 371 -4.18 -13.81 19.41
N GLU A 372 -5.09 -13.96 20.37
CA GLU A 372 -6.49 -13.53 20.25
C GLU A 372 -6.66 -12.00 20.11
N ASN A 373 -5.72 -11.20 20.62
CA ASN A 373 -5.68 -9.75 20.37
C ASN A 373 -5.28 -9.45 18.92
N TYR A 374 -4.22 -10.10 18.41
CA TYR A 374 -3.78 -9.92 17.02
C TYR A 374 -4.82 -10.43 16.01
N GLU A 375 -5.50 -11.54 16.29
CA GLU A 375 -6.61 -12.02 15.44
C GLU A 375 -7.75 -10.99 15.36
N ARG A 376 -8.09 -10.31 16.47
CA ARG A 376 -9.06 -9.20 16.49
C ARG A 376 -8.57 -7.98 15.69
N GLU A 377 -7.29 -7.61 15.80
CA GLU A 377 -6.69 -6.51 15.03
C GLU A 377 -6.69 -6.80 13.52
N ILE A 378 -6.35 -8.03 13.12
CA ILE A 378 -6.42 -8.51 11.74
C ILE A 378 -7.86 -8.47 11.21
N HIS A 379 -8.86 -8.85 12.03
CA HIS A 379 -10.26 -8.75 11.64
C HIS A 379 -10.70 -7.29 11.43
N ALA A 380 -10.32 -6.37 12.32
CA ALA A 380 -10.62 -4.95 12.18
C ALA A 380 -9.99 -4.34 10.90
N MET A 381 -8.72 -4.64 10.62
CA MET A 381 -8.06 -4.18 9.39
C MET A 381 -8.68 -4.76 8.12
N LYS A 382 -9.16 -6.01 8.16
CA LYS A 382 -9.90 -6.62 7.03
C LYS A 382 -11.24 -5.93 6.77
N GLU A 383 -11.94 -5.54 7.83
CA GLU A 383 -13.21 -4.81 7.74
C GLU A 383 -13.01 -3.38 7.21
N GLU A 384 -11.99 -2.65 7.69
CA GLU A 384 -11.61 -1.34 7.14
C GLU A 384 -11.26 -1.41 5.65
N LEU A 385 -10.46 -2.41 5.24
CA LEU A 385 -10.11 -2.64 3.83
C LEU A 385 -11.34 -2.97 2.98
N HIS A 386 -12.32 -3.69 3.55
CA HIS A 386 -13.59 -3.96 2.86
C HIS A 386 -14.41 -2.67 2.66
N GLN A 387 -14.53 -1.83 3.69
CA GLN A 387 -15.21 -0.53 3.62
C GLN A 387 -14.55 0.40 2.60
N GLN A 388 -13.20 0.49 2.56
CA GLN A 388 -12.48 1.26 1.56
C GLN A 388 -12.73 0.76 0.12
N ARG A 389 -12.87 -0.57 -0.09
CA ARG A 389 -13.24 -1.12 -1.41
C ARG A 389 -14.66 -0.75 -1.82
N GLU A 390 -15.61 -0.73 -0.88
CA GLU A 390 -16.98 -0.29 -1.15
C GLU A 390 -17.04 1.21 -1.45
N GLU A 391 -16.27 2.04 -0.74
CA GLU A 391 -16.18 3.47 -1.02
C GLU A 391 -15.60 3.74 -2.42
N VAL A 392 -14.51 3.06 -2.80
CA VAL A 392 -13.92 3.16 -4.14
C VAL A 392 -14.92 2.73 -5.23
N ALA A 393 -15.70 1.67 -5.00
CA ALA A 393 -16.75 1.24 -5.93
C ALA A 393 -17.87 2.27 -6.07
N ALA A 394 -18.27 2.91 -4.96
CA ALA A 394 -19.28 3.98 -4.96
C ALA A 394 -18.77 5.23 -5.71
N TRP A 395 -17.52 5.65 -5.49
CA TRP A 395 -16.87 6.74 -6.24
C TRP A 395 -16.78 6.42 -7.73
N GLN A 396 -16.41 5.19 -8.09
CA GLN A 396 -16.33 4.76 -9.48
C GLN A 396 -17.71 4.81 -10.17
N GLN A 397 -18.77 4.41 -9.47
CA GLN A 397 -20.15 4.53 -9.96
C GLN A 397 -20.59 6.01 -10.12
N ALA A 398 -20.19 6.89 -9.20
CA ALA A 398 -20.49 8.33 -9.29
C ALA A 398 -19.78 8.99 -10.49
N VAL A 399 -18.52 8.62 -10.75
CA VAL A 399 -17.77 9.07 -11.93
C VAL A 399 -18.42 8.60 -13.23
N GLU A 400 -18.92 7.36 -13.27
CA GLU A 400 -19.60 6.83 -14.46
C GLU A 400 -20.91 7.58 -14.75
N ARG A 401 -21.73 7.86 -13.72
CA ARG A 401 -22.93 8.72 -13.85
C ARG A 401 -22.59 10.10 -14.40
N SER A 402 -21.56 10.76 -13.84
CA SER A 402 -21.12 12.08 -14.30
C SER A 402 -20.60 12.09 -15.74
N ARG A 403 -20.01 10.98 -16.22
CA ARG A 403 -19.64 10.82 -17.64
C ARG A 403 -20.85 10.71 -18.54
N ASP A 404 -21.88 9.98 -18.15
CA ASP A 404 -23.11 9.85 -18.93
C ASP A 404 -23.94 11.14 -18.95
N GLU A 405 -24.01 11.87 -17.84
CA GLU A 405 -24.57 13.23 -17.81
C GLU A 405 -23.82 14.17 -18.75
N ASN A 406 -22.48 14.14 -18.77
CA ASN A 406 -21.67 14.91 -19.71
C ASN A 406 -21.89 14.50 -21.18
N ARG A 407 -22.10 13.20 -21.47
CA ARG A 407 -22.49 12.74 -22.81
C ARG A 407 -23.85 13.31 -23.23
N GLN A 408 -24.86 13.25 -22.36
CA GLN A 408 -26.17 13.84 -22.61
C GLN A 408 -26.10 15.36 -22.83
N HIS A 409 -25.26 16.07 -22.09
CA HIS A 409 -24.98 17.49 -22.33
C HIS A 409 -24.32 17.74 -23.69
N GLN A 410 -23.34 16.93 -24.10
CA GLN A 410 -22.71 17.04 -25.43
C GLN A 410 -23.70 16.74 -26.57
N GLU A 411 -24.57 15.74 -26.43
CA GLU A 411 -25.63 15.43 -27.40
C GLU A 411 -26.66 16.57 -27.49
N SER A 412 -27.06 17.14 -26.35
CA SER A 412 -27.94 18.30 -26.29
C SER A 412 -27.32 19.53 -26.96
N LEU A 413 -26.04 19.82 -26.69
CA LEU A 413 -25.31 20.90 -27.36
C LEU A 413 -25.22 20.65 -28.87
N ARG A 414 -24.89 19.43 -29.32
CA ARG A 414 -24.84 19.08 -30.74
C ARG A 414 -26.19 19.25 -31.44
N SER A 415 -27.28 18.86 -30.78
CA SER A 415 -28.65 19.07 -31.27
C SER A 415 -28.99 20.55 -31.40
N LYS A 416 -28.64 21.36 -30.39
CA LYS A 416 -28.81 22.83 -30.43
C LYS A 416 -27.97 23.49 -31.53
N THR A 417 -26.72 23.06 -31.73
CA THR A 417 -25.87 23.53 -32.84
C THR A 417 -26.51 23.22 -34.19
N GLY A 418 -27.00 22.00 -34.40
CA GLY A 418 -27.70 21.64 -35.64
C GLY A 418 -29.00 22.43 -35.86
N HIS A 419 -29.69 22.83 -34.79
CA HIS A 419 -30.84 23.73 -34.88
C HIS A 419 -30.44 25.16 -35.27
N ILE A 420 -29.35 25.68 -34.69
CA ILE A 420 -28.78 27.01 -35.05
C ILE A 420 -28.36 27.03 -36.52
N GLU A 421 -27.61 26.03 -37.01
CA GLU A 421 -27.25 25.92 -38.43
C GLU A 421 -28.47 25.93 -39.35
N ASN A 422 -29.58 25.32 -38.93
CA ASN A 422 -30.82 25.30 -39.70
C ASN A 422 -31.51 26.67 -39.71
N LEU A 423 -31.50 27.39 -38.59
CA LEU A 423 -31.98 28.78 -38.52
C LEU A 423 -31.11 29.72 -39.37
N GLU A 424 -29.79 29.52 -39.41
CA GLU A 424 -28.87 30.29 -40.25
C GLU A 424 -29.15 30.06 -41.75
N ARG A 425 -29.39 28.82 -42.18
CA ARG A 425 -29.83 28.52 -43.57
C ARG A 425 -31.15 29.22 -43.90
N ASN A 426 -32.16 29.08 -43.05
CA ASN A 426 -33.46 29.72 -43.25
C ASN A 426 -33.34 31.26 -43.31
N LEU A 427 -32.50 31.85 -42.45
CA LEU A 427 -32.23 33.30 -42.47
C LEU A 427 -31.57 33.72 -43.79
N HIS A 428 -30.62 32.93 -44.30
CA HIS A 428 -29.96 33.21 -45.57
C HIS A 428 -30.92 33.08 -46.77
N GLU A 429 -31.81 32.09 -46.77
CA GLU A 429 -32.88 31.97 -47.77
C GLU A 429 -33.82 33.19 -47.75
N VAL A 430 -34.21 33.67 -46.57
CA VAL A 430 -35.03 34.89 -46.43
C VAL A 430 -34.29 36.13 -46.92
N GLN A 431 -33.00 36.27 -46.60
CA GLN A 431 -32.16 37.36 -47.12
C GLN A 431 -32.05 37.31 -48.66
N GLN A 432 -31.92 36.11 -49.24
CA GLN A 432 -31.89 35.94 -50.70
C GLN A 432 -33.23 36.32 -51.33
N GLN A 433 -34.36 35.92 -50.73
CA GLN A 433 -35.69 36.34 -51.17
C GLN A 433 -35.87 37.86 -51.09
N GLN A 434 -35.39 38.50 -50.01
CA GLN A 434 -35.41 39.95 -49.86
C GLN A 434 -34.58 40.65 -50.95
N ALA A 435 -33.40 40.15 -51.27
CA ALA A 435 -32.56 40.70 -52.34
C ALA A 435 -33.22 40.58 -53.73
N VAL A 436 -33.88 39.45 -54.02
CA VAL A 436 -34.66 39.26 -55.25
C VAL A 436 -35.86 40.21 -55.30
N LEU A 437 -36.60 40.38 -54.20
CA LEU A 437 -37.71 41.32 -54.12
C LEU A 437 -37.26 42.78 -54.31
N GLN A 438 -36.11 43.16 -53.76
CA GLN A 438 -35.54 44.49 -53.98
C GLN A 438 -35.23 44.74 -55.46
N LEU A 439 -34.59 43.78 -56.14
CA LEU A 439 -34.31 43.88 -57.58
C LEU A 439 -35.60 43.99 -58.41
N VAL A 440 -36.66 43.27 -58.04
CA VAL A 440 -37.98 43.40 -58.68
C VAL A 440 -38.61 44.78 -58.41
N LEU A 441 -38.48 45.33 -57.20
CA LEU A 441 -38.95 46.68 -56.90
C LEU A 441 -38.20 47.74 -57.72
N ASP A 442 -36.88 47.61 -57.86
CA ASP A 442 -36.06 48.52 -58.65
C ASP A 442 -36.42 48.45 -60.15
N ASP A 443 -36.66 47.26 -60.71
CA ASP A 443 -37.18 47.08 -62.08
C ASP A 443 -38.55 47.76 -62.26
N LYS A 444 -39.48 47.56 -61.31
CA LYS A 444 -40.78 48.24 -61.34
C LYS A 444 -40.66 49.75 -61.22
N GLN A 445 -39.74 50.27 -60.42
CA GLN A 445 -39.51 51.70 -60.28
C GLN A 445 -38.92 52.31 -61.57
N ASN A 446 -38.00 51.61 -62.23
CA ASN A 446 -37.47 51.99 -63.54
C ASN A 446 -38.56 51.97 -64.62
N MET A 447 -39.42 50.95 -64.61
CA MET A 447 -40.59 50.86 -65.51
C MET A 447 -41.59 52.01 -65.28
N ILE A 448 -41.88 52.36 -64.02
CA ILE A 448 -42.72 53.51 -63.68
C ILE A 448 -42.11 54.81 -64.21
N THR A 449 -40.81 55.01 -64.02
CA THR A 449 -40.08 56.20 -64.52
C THR A 449 -40.14 56.29 -66.05
N SER A 450 -39.93 55.18 -66.75
CA SER A 450 -40.03 55.11 -68.21
C SER A 450 -41.44 55.41 -68.72
N LEU A 451 -42.48 54.91 -68.04
CA LEU A 451 -43.87 55.23 -68.35
C LEU A 451 -44.22 56.70 -68.08
N GLN A 452 -43.69 57.28 -67.00
CA GLN A 452 -43.84 58.71 -66.69
C GLN A 452 -43.16 59.59 -67.76
N GLU A 453 -41.96 59.25 -68.21
CA GLU A 453 -41.30 59.94 -69.33
C GLU A 453 -42.12 59.84 -70.62
N SER A 454 -42.62 58.64 -70.95
CA SER A 454 -43.45 58.43 -72.13
C SER A 454 -44.74 59.26 -72.09
N LEU A 455 -45.41 59.28 -70.92
CA LEU A 455 -46.58 60.11 -70.67
C LEU A 455 -46.27 61.61 -70.83
N ASN A 456 -45.14 62.08 -70.29
CA ASN A 456 -44.71 63.47 -70.42
C ASN A 456 -44.42 63.84 -71.89
N ARG A 457 -43.84 62.93 -72.69
CA ARG A 457 -43.60 63.13 -74.13
C ARG A 457 -44.93 63.23 -74.91
N GLU A 458 -45.88 62.34 -74.66
CA GLU A 458 -47.20 62.40 -75.32
C GLU A 458 -48.02 63.62 -74.84
N GLN A 459 -47.93 64.04 -73.57
CA GLN A 459 -48.52 65.30 -73.11
C GLN A 459 -47.89 66.51 -73.81
N GLN A 460 -46.57 66.55 -73.98
CA GLN A 460 -45.89 67.66 -74.66
C GLN A 460 -46.24 67.70 -76.16
N LYS A 461 -46.34 66.54 -76.81
CA LYS A 461 -46.82 66.38 -78.19
C LYS A 461 -48.29 66.78 -78.32
N THR A 462 -49.13 66.48 -77.33
CA THR A 462 -50.52 66.95 -77.28
C THR A 462 -50.58 68.47 -77.18
N LYS A 463 -49.79 69.10 -76.30
CA LYS A 463 -49.67 70.58 -76.21
C LYS A 463 -49.16 71.23 -77.50
N ASP A 464 -48.21 70.60 -78.20
CA ASP A 464 -47.73 71.06 -79.51
C ASP A 464 -48.81 70.93 -80.60
N LEU A 465 -49.58 69.84 -80.60
CA LEU A 465 -50.74 69.68 -81.48
C LEU A 465 -51.87 70.66 -81.15
N GLU A 466 -52.14 70.93 -79.87
CA GLU A 466 -53.07 71.98 -79.42
C GLU A 466 -52.58 73.37 -79.86
N GLY A 467 -51.28 73.68 -79.73
CA GLY A 467 -50.68 74.91 -80.23
C GLY A 467 -50.79 75.06 -81.75
N LYS A 468 -50.59 73.97 -82.49
CA LYS A 468 -50.83 73.90 -83.95
C LYS A 468 -52.31 74.06 -84.30
N LEU A 469 -53.22 73.51 -83.50
CA LEU A 469 -54.66 73.66 -83.68
C LEU A 469 -55.10 75.10 -83.39
N ILE A 470 -54.59 75.72 -82.32
CA ILE A 470 -54.86 77.13 -81.95
C ILE A 470 -54.34 78.06 -83.04
N THR A 471 -53.10 77.88 -83.51
CA THR A 471 -52.53 78.70 -84.59
C THR A 471 -53.27 78.52 -85.91
N ASN A 472 -53.67 77.29 -86.27
CA ASN A 472 -54.52 77.02 -87.43
C ASN A 472 -55.91 77.67 -87.27
N ASN A 473 -56.54 77.55 -86.11
CA ASN A 473 -57.83 78.17 -85.81
C ASN A 473 -57.75 79.71 -85.79
N GLN A 474 -56.65 80.29 -85.32
CA GLN A 474 -56.34 81.72 -85.46
C GLN A 474 -56.14 82.12 -86.92
N LEU A 475 -55.47 81.28 -87.72
CA LEU A 475 -55.27 81.51 -89.16
C LEU A 475 -56.62 81.47 -89.91
N LEU A 476 -57.46 80.48 -89.62
CA LEU A 476 -58.84 80.38 -90.11
C LEU A 476 -59.67 81.58 -89.64
N SER A 477 -59.64 81.93 -88.36
CA SER A 477 -60.34 83.10 -87.81
C SER A 477 -59.86 84.41 -88.45
N LYS A 478 -58.57 84.49 -88.82
CA LYS A 478 -58.01 85.61 -89.58
C LYS A 478 -58.48 85.59 -91.04
N ILE A 479 -58.51 84.43 -91.71
CA ILE A 479 -59.04 84.29 -93.07
C ILE A 479 -60.54 84.66 -93.10
N TYR A 480 -61.36 84.07 -92.22
CA TYR A 480 -62.77 84.43 -92.06
C TYR A 480 -62.96 85.90 -91.62
N GLY A 481 -62.05 86.44 -90.81
CA GLY A 481 -62.04 87.83 -90.38
C GLY A 481 -61.62 88.81 -91.46
N ASP A 482 -60.74 88.42 -92.37
CA ASP A 482 -60.31 89.24 -93.51
C ASP A 482 -61.33 89.12 -94.67
N LEU A 483 -62.00 87.96 -94.83
CA LEU A 483 -63.22 87.80 -95.63
C LEU A 483 -64.38 88.64 -95.09
N SER A 484 -64.63 88.66 -93.77
CA SER A 484 -65.71 89.46 -93.20
C SER A 484 -65.42 90.97 -93.24
N LYS A 485 -64.15 91.37 -93.08
CA LYS A 485 -63.70 92.75 -93.34
C LYS A 485 -63.78 93.16 -94.81
N SER A 486 -63.73 92.22 -95.76
CA SER A 486 -64.02 92.54 -97.17
C SER A 486 -65.53 92.66 -97.46
N LEU A 487 -66.39 92.40 -96.47
CA LEU A 487 -67.84 92.31 -96.62
C LEU A 487 -68.65 93.34 -95.80
N SER A 488 -68.13 93.91 -94.70
CA SER A 488 -68.89 94.89 -93.92
C SER A 488 -68.08 95.81 -92.98
N ASN A 489 -68.64 97.00 -92.76
CA ASN A 489 -68.20 98.07 -91.86
C ASN A 489 -69.45 98.95 -91.55
N PRO A 490 -69.66 99.56 -90.37
CA PRO A 490 -69.52 99.16 -88.94
C PRO A 490 -70.94 99.26 -88.25
N PRO A 491 -71.20 99.66 -86.97
CA PRO A 491 -70.44 99.69 -85.69
C PRO A 491 -71.20 99.16 -84.41
N ALA A 492 -70.47 99.12 -83.26
CA ALA A 492 -70.91 99.47 -81.86
C ALA A 492 -71.72 98.53 -80.89
N ALA A 493 -71.51 98.84 -79.57
CA ALA A 493 -72.27 98.52 -78.34
C ALA A 493 -72.06 97.13 -77.64
N GLN A 494 -71.43 97.08 -76.44
CA GLN A 494 -72.02 97.06 -75.05
C GLN A 494 -72.60 95.68 -74.62
N GLN A 495 -72.53 95.17 -73.37
CA GLN A 495 -71.96 95.60 -72.06
C GLN A 495 -71.92 94.36 -71.10
N ASN A 496 -71.10 94.39 -70.02
CA ASN A 496 -71.23 93.70 -68.70
C ASN A 496 -71.68 92.20 -68.60
N GLY A 497 -71.18 91.34 -67.70
CA GLY A 497 -70.22 91.47 -66.59
C GLY A 497 -70.50 90.43 -65.48
N ILE A 498 -69.71 90.46 -64.39
CA ILE A 498 -69.86 89.81 -63.05
C ILE A 498 -68.86 88.69 -62.70
N LYS A 499 -68.15 88.93 -61.58
CA LYS A 499 -67.24 88.05 -60.82
C LYS A 499 -67.99 87.24 -59.76
N VAL A 500 -67.53 86.01 -59.47
CA VAL A 500 -67.47 85.34 -58.15
C VAL A 500 -66.36 84.27 -58.29
N ASN A 501 -65.21 84.17 -57.61
CA ASN A 501 -64.64 84.62 -56.33
C ASN A 501 -64.99 83.80 -55.07
N GLY A 502 -63.96 83.22 -54.44
CA GLY A 502 -64.01 82.36 -53.25
C GLY A 502 -63.89 80.86 -53.59
N GLY A 503 -63.08 80.04 -52.90
CA GLY A 503 -62.14 80.30 -51.79
C GLY A 503 -62.28 79.24 -50.69
N GLY A 504 -61.17 78.87 -50.03
CA GLY A 504 -61.20 78.21 -48.72
C GLY A 504 -60.56 76.82 -48.59
N ASN A 505 -59.49 76.79 -47.80
CA ASN A 505 -59.17 75.83 -46.73
C ASN A 505 -58.92 74.32 -46.99
N ASN A 506 -57.71 73.94 -46.58
CA ASN A 506 -57.42 73.04 -45.44
C ASN A 506 -58.37 71.86 -45.16
N GLY A 507 -57.81 70.65 -45.22
CA GLY A 507 -58.48 69.42 -44.82
C GLY A 507 -57.52 68.25 -44.64
N THR A 508 -56.54 68.37 -43.75
CA THR A 508 -55.83 67.20 -43.19
C THR A 508 -56.84 66.26 -42.54
N ASN A 509 -56.79 64.98 -42.88
CA ASN A 509 -57.06 63.89 -41.93
C ASN A 509 -56.45 62.59 -42.43
N GLY A 510 -55.60 61.98 -41.61
CA GLY A 510 -55.00 60.68 -41.89
C GLY A 510 -56.04 59.57 -41.78
N HIS A 511 -56.03 58.63 -42.72
CA HIS A 511 -56.90 57.45 -42.66
C HIS A 511 -56.10 56.28 -42.09
N THR A 512 -56.33 55.98 -40.81
CA THR A 512 -55.76 54.82 -40.12
C THR A 512 -56.45 53.52 -40.56
N ILE A 513 -55.89 52.87 -41.58
CA ILE A 513 -56.30 51.50 -41.95
C ILE A 513 -55.49 50.48 -41.14
N ASN A 514 -56.15 49.98 -40.11
CA ASN A 514 -56.31 48.55 -39.81
C ASN A 514 -55.09 47.63 -40.04
N GLY A 515 -54.29 47.43 -38.99
CA GLY A 515 -53.30 46.35 -38.90
C GLY A 515 -53.71 45.31 -37.87
N ASN A 516 -54.26 44.17 -38.33
CA ASN A 516 -54.55 43.03 -37.47
C ASN A 516 -53.25 42.45 -36.90
N GLY A 517 -53.29 42.04 -35.62
CA GLY A 517 -52.11 41.67 -34.86
C GLY A 517 -51.44 40.35 -35.25
N PHE A 518 -50.34 40.07 -34.57
CA PHE A 518 -50.01 38.71 -34.15
C PHE A 518 -49.24 38.74 -32.82
N ASN A 519 -49.69 37.94 -31.85
CA ASN A 519 -48.93 37.65 -30.64
C ASN A 519 -47.85 36.62 -30.97
N LEU A 520 -46.61 36.84 -30.52
CA LEU A 520 -45.73 35.72 -30.19
C LEU A 520 -44.97 36.03 -28.91
N ALA A 521 -45.34 35.32 -27.84
CA ALA A 521 -44.54 35.27 -26.63
C ALA A 521 -43.36 34.32 -26.88
N GLY A 522 -42.14 34.85 -26.77
CA GLY A 522 -40.90 34.06 -26.76
C GLY A 522 -40.38 33.93 -25.34
N GLN A 523 -40.79 32.87 -24.63
CA GLN A 523 -39.98 32.35 -23.53
C GLN A 523 -38.77 31.64 -24.13
N HIS A 524 -37.56 31.96 -23.66
CA HIS A 524 -36.58 30.96 -23.23
C HIS A 524 -35.49 31.59 -22.35
#